data_AF-A0A4R0IU14-F1
#
_entry.id   AF-A0A4R0IU14-F1
#
_cell.length_a   1.000
_cell.length_b   1.000
_cell.length_c   1.000
_cell.angle_alpha   90.00
_cell.angle_beta   90.00
_cell.angle_gamma   90.00
#
_symmetry.space_group_name_H-M   'P 1'
#
loop_
_entity.id
_entity.type
_entity.pdbx_description
1 polymer ?
#
loop_
_entity_poly.entity_id
_entity_poly.type
_entity_poly.pdbx_seq_one_letter_code
_entity_poly.pdbx_strand_id
1 'polypeptide(L)'
;MTQAWLKEAYERRVERILALPGDGQQVRAVAVVGEFDLAMFVRSSADFAACVDPDIGMAWQQSFTRTIFLAGDPHNLVERQPAAHLADDGSVAWYGPDRPEAYEGLSRLLRPLSGPTGLGVVAERPEVPLSWSADRSVDLVAVTSEVSLEATVVHINHLVAEAVLTGALNSAGAIKIRTVEQIDAIEGECLAFRVAPRDGNDESLRCFGYLRWSE
;
A
#
# COMPACT_ATOMS: atom_id res chain seq x y z
N MET A 1 0.33 2.94 -22.48
CA MET A 1 0.79 4.17 -21.81
C MET A 1 2.21 4.41 -22.26
N THR A 2 2.60 5.65 -22.53
CA THR A 2 3.96 5.96 -22.99
C THR A 2 4.90 6.16 -21.79
N GLN A 3 6.20 5.94 -21.99
CA GLN A 3 7.20 6.25 -20.95
C GLN A 3 7.19 7.73 -20.56
N ALA A 4 6.92 8.64 -21.50
CA ALA A 4 6.77 10.06 -21.22
C ALA A 4 5.62 10.33 -20.23
N TRP A 5 4.45 9.70 -20.44
CA TRP A 5 3.32 9.83 -19.52
C TRP A 5 3.64 9.25 -18.15
N LEU A 6 4.30 8.07 -18.09
CA LEU A 6 4.69 7.44 -16.83
C LEU A 6 5.68 8.31 -16.04
N LYS A 7 6.63 8.93 -16.74
CA LYS A 7 7.60 9.85 -16.14
C LYS A 7 6.93 11.08 -15.56
N GLU A 8 6.07 11.74 -16.34
CA GLU A 8 5.29 12.89 -15.86
C GLU A 8 4.40 12.53 -14.66
N ALA A 9 3.78 11.35 -14.68
CA ALA A 9 2.97 10.85 -13.59
C ALA A 9 3.79 10.59 -12.31
N TYR A 10 4.99 10.01 -12.45
CA TYR A 10 5.94 9.79 -11.36
C TYR A 10 6.46 11.10 -10.78
N GLU A 11 6.89 12.04 -11.63
CA GLU A 11 7.42 13.35 -11.23
C GLU A 11 6.36 14.16 -10.49
N ARG A 12 5.12 14.23 -11.00
CA ARG A 12 4.00 14.90 -10.30
C ARG A 12 3.74 14.33 -8.90
N ARG A 13 3.87 13.01 -8.73
CA ARG A 13 3.76 12.40 -7.40
C ARG A 13 4.90 12.84 -6.49
N VAL A 14 6.14 12.83 -6.98
CA VAL A 14 7.32 13.26 -6.20
C VAL A 14 7.20 14.73 -5.80
N GLU A 15 6.86 15.61 -6.75
CA GLU A 15 6.66 17.05 -6.49
C GLU A 15 5.58 17.29 -5.43
N ARG A 16 4.43 16.61 -5.53
CA ARG A 16 3.36 16.72 -4.52
C ARG A 16 3.85 16.33 -3.13
N ILE A 17 4.59 15.23 -3.01
CA ILE A 17 5.10 14.74 -1.73
C ILE A 17 6.13 15.71 -1.14
N LEU A 18 7.04 16.23 -1.98
CA LEU A 18 8.05 17.21 -1.55
C LEU A 18 7.46 18.57 -1.18
N ALA A 19 6.25 18.89 -1.67
CA ALA A 19 5.53 20.12 -1.33
C ALA A 19 4.74 20.04 -0.01
N LEU A 20 4.62 18.85 0.60
CA LEU A 20 3.96 18.72 1.91
C LEU A 20 4.77 19.45 2.99
N PRO A 21 4.11 20.15 3.93
CA PRO A 21 4.80 20.79 5.04
C PRO A 21 5.34 19.73 6.02
N GLY A 22 6.56 19.93 6.53
CA GLY A 22 7.15 19.07 7.54
C GLY A 22 8.63 19.38 7.76
N ASP A 23 9.21 18.79 8.80
CA ASP A 23 10.60 19.00 9.21
C ASP A 23 11.58 18.03 8.51
N GLY A 24 11.08 17.17 7.61
CA GLY A 24 11.87 16.17 6.91
C GLY A 24 12.22 14.96 7.77
N GLN A 25 11.57 14.78 8.94
CA GLN A 25 11.78 13.59 9.76
C GLN A 25 11.41 12.33 8.99
N GLN A 26 12.38 11.42 8.86
CA GLN A 26 12.14 10.12 8.21
C GLN A 26 11.41 9.21 9.18
N VAL A 27 10.16 8.87 8.84
CA VAL A 27 9.35 7.88 9.56
C VAL A 27 9.04 6.70 8.64
N ARG A 28 8.74 5.55 9.23
CA ARG A 28 8.28 4.36 8.51
C ARG A 28 7.31 3.58 9.36
N ALA A 29 6.43 2.85 8.70
CA ALA A 29 5.63 1.81 9.33
C ALA A 29 6.36 0.45 9.27
N VAL A 30 5.88 -0.51 10.06
CA VAL A 30 6.23 -1.93 9.92
C VAL A 30 4.94 -2.72 9.84
N ALA A 31 4.84 -3.60 8.86
CA ALA A 31 3.77 -4.57 8.72
C ALA A 31 4.35 -5.98 8.93
N VAL A 32 3.84 -6.68 9.94
CA VAL A 32 4.10 -8.11 10.12
C VAL A 32 2.97 -8.87 9.46
N VAL A 33 3.31 -9.65 8.45
CA VAL A 33 2.37 -10.40 7.61
C VAL A 33 2.51 -11.88 7.92
N GLY A 34 1.38 -12.49 8.34
CA GLY A 34 1.25 -13.92 8.54
C GLY A 34 0.95 -14.65 7.24
N GLU A 35 -0.25 -15.21 7.12
CA GLU A 35 -0.73 -15.74 5.86
C GLU A 35 -1.18 -14.58 4.95
N PHE A 36 -0.58 -14.49 3.76
CA PHE A 36 -0.89 -13.41 2.84
C PHE A 36 -2.17 -13.71 2.07
N ASP A 37 -3.17 -12.87 2.27
CA ASP A 37 -4.34 -12.73 1.41
C ASP A 37 -4.40 -11.30 0.87
N LEU A 38 -4.62 -11.16 -0.44
CA LEU A 38 -4.59 -9.87 -1.12
C LEU A 38 -5.73 -8.94 -0.67
N ALA A 39 -6.94 -9.48 -0.49
CA ALA A 39 -8.10 -8.71 -0.10
C ALA A 39 -7.96 -8.19 1.34
N MET A 40 -7.52 -9.07 2.24
CA MET A 40 -7.26 -8.73 3.63
C MET A 40 -6.10 -7.76 3.78
N PHE A 41 -5.03 -7.91 2.98
CA PHE A 41 -3.92 -6.96 2.97
C PHE A 41 -4.36 -5.58 2.49
N VAL A 42 -5.13 -5.47 1.40
CA VAL A 42 -5.67 -4.20 0.89
C VAL A 42 -6.53 -3.51 1.96
N ARG A 43 -7.43 -4.27 2.60
CA ARG A 43 -8.26 -3.77 3.70
C ARG A 43 -7.39 -3.23 4.83
N SER A 44 -6.47 -4.05 5.30
CA SER A 44 -5.63 -3.73 6.46
C SER A 44 -4.72 -2.52 6.20
N SER A 45 -4.17 -2.37 4.99
CA SER A 45 -3.45 -1.15 4.60
C SER A 45 -4.32 0.11 4.64
N ALA A 46 -5.57 0.01 4.16
CA ALA A 46 -6.49 1.13 4.15
C ALA A 46 -6.91 1.53 5.57
N ASP A 47 -7.29 0.55 6.38
CA ASP A 47 -7.72 0.74 7.76
C ASP A 47 -6.58 1.27 8.63
N PHE A 48 -5.38 0.72 8.51
CA PHE A 48 -4.21 1.25 9.19
C PHE A 48 -3.97 2.71 8.83
N ALA A 49 -3.93 3.06 7.55
CA ALA A 49 -3.70 4.43 7.09
C ALA A 49 -4.77 5.41 7.60
N ALA A 50 -6.03 4.96 7.72
CA ALA A 50 -7.13 5.77 8.23
C ALA A 50 -7.04 6.02 9.74
N CYS A 51 -6.35 5.15 10.48
CA CYS A 51 -6.13 5.29 11.92
C CYS A 51 -4.86 6.09 12.28
N VAL A 52 -3.99 6.42 11.32
CA VAL A 52 -2.78 7.20 11.58
C VAL A 52 -3.16 8.65 11.90
N ASP A 53 -2.56 9.19 12.97
CA ASP A 53 -2.70 10.62 13.31
C ASP A 53 -2.32 11.51 12.11
N PRO A 54 -3.08 12.57 11.80
CA PRO A 54 -2.83 13.39 10.60
C PRO A 54 -1.40 13.94 10.47
N ASP A 55 -0.78 14.37 11.56
CA ASP A 55 0.57 14.94 11.52
C ASP A 55 1.62 13.85 11.25
N ILE A 56 1.46 12.68 11.88
CA ILE A 56 2.29 11.49 11.62
C ILE A 56 2.05 10.95 10.20
N GLY A 57 0.80 10.97 9.74
CA GLY A 57 0.41 10.56 8.40
C GLY A 57 1.06 11.44 7.33
N MET A 58 1.15 12.74 7.58
CA MET A 58 1.87 13.68 6.71
C MET A 58 3.37 13.39 6.67
N ALA A 59 4.02 13.15 7.82
CA ALA A 59 5.43 12.74 7.87
C ALA A 59 5.68 11.41 7.15
N TRP A 60 4.73 10.47 7.25
CA TRP A 60 4.77 9.19 6.55
C TRP A 60 4.60 9.36 5.05
N GLN A 61 3.70 10.24 4.59
CA GLN A 61 3.58 10.63 3.18
C GLN A 61 4.87 11.25 2.65
N GLN A 62 5.50 12.18 3.39
CA GLN A 62 6.80 12.77 3.04
C GLN A 62 7.91 11.70 2.94
N SER A 63 7.81 10.67 3.78
CA SER A 63 8.65 9.47 3.69
C SER A 63 8.18 8.48 2.63
N PHE A 64 7.36 8.91 1.66
CA PHE A 64 6.79 8.11 0.58
C PHE A 64 6.07 6.84 1.06
N THR A 65 5.36 6.93 2.19
CA THR A 65 4.68 5.81 2.87
C THR A 65 5.57 4.58 3.07
N ARG A 66 6.88 4.80 3.29
CA ARG A 66 7.89 3.76 3.53
C ARG A 66 7.42 2.80 4.63
N THR A 67 7.48 1.51 4.31
CA THR A 67 7.03 0.43 5.19
C THR A 67 8.00 -0.74 5.09
N ILE A 68 8.34 -1.35 6.23
CA ILE A 68 9.06 -2.63 6.25
C ILE A 68 8.03 -3.75 6.36
N PHE A 69 8.08 -4.69 5.44
CA PHE A 69 7.26 -5.89 5.47
C PHE A 69 8.07 -7.05 6.05
N LEU A 70 7.59 -7.62 7.15
CA LEU A 70 8.22 -8.73 7.86
C LEU A 70 7.30 -9.94 7.82
N ALA A 71 7.85 -11.15 7.69
CA ALA A 71 7.10 -12.39 7.82
C ALA A 71 7.06 -12.85 9.28
N GLY A 72 5.87 -13.17 9.77
CA GLY A 72 5.67 -13.71 11.11
C GLY A 72 4.18 -13.81 11.44
N ASP A 73 3.84 -14.56 12.49
CA ASP A 73 2.46 -14.65 12.98
C ASP A 73 2.19 -13.47 13.94
N PRO A 74 1.28 -12.54 13.60
CA PRO A 74 0.93 -11.40 14.43
C PRO A 74 0.51 -11.77 15.86
N HIS A 75 -0.16 -12.91 16.05
CA HIS A 75 -0.65 -13.34 17.36
C HIS A 75 0.48 -13.60 18.36
N ASN A 76 1.63 -14.07 17.88
CA ASN A 76 2.80 -14.34 18.72
C ASN A 76 3.49 -13.05 19.24
N LEU A 77 3.10 -11.89 18.72
CA LEU A 77 3.69 -10.60 19.07
C LEU A 77 2.83 -9.77 20.02
N VAL A 78 1.51 -9.99 20.05
CA VAL A 78 0.54 -9.13 20.76
C VAL A 78 0.91 -8.86 22.22
N GLU A 79 1.36 -9.89 22.95
CA GLU A 79 1.73 -9.75 24.36
C GLU A 79 3.06 -8.99 24.59
N ARG A 80 3.98 -9.07 23.63
CA ARG A 80 5.34 -8.52 23.76
C ARG A 80 5.45 -7.12 23.19
N GLN A 81 4.70 -6.85 22.13
CA GLN A 81 4.72 -5.60 21.39
C GLN A 81 3.33 -5.37 20.80
N PRO A 82 2.49 -4.56 21.46
CA PRO A 82 1.16 -4.22 20.95
C PRO A 82 1.26 -3.53 19.59
N ALA A 83 0.46 -3.99 18.63
CA ALA A 83 0.34 -3.37 17.33
C ALA A 83 -0.47 -2.06 17.42
N ALA A 84 -0.14 -1.08 16.57
CA ALA A 84 -0.95 0.13 16.40
C ALA A 84 -2.28 -0.19 15.71
N HIS A 85 -2.26 -1.18 14.81
CA HIS A 85 -3.45 -1.74 14.18
C HIS A 85 -3.24 -3.23 13.94
N LEU A 86 -4.25 -4.05 14.23
CA LEU A 86 -4.29 -5.48 13.92
C LEU A 86 -5.50 -5.70 13.02
N ALA A 87 -5.31 -6.35 11.88
CA ALA A 87 -6.41 -6.73 10.99
C ALA A 87 -7.43 -7.61 11.74
N ASP A 88 -8.71 -7.52 11.38
CA ASP A 88 -9.80 -8.26 12.06
C ASP A 88 -9.58 -9.80 12.08
N ASP A 89 -8.93 -10.33 11.05
CA ASP A 89 -8.59 -11.76 10.93
C ASP A 89 -7.23 -12.12 11.54
N GLY A 90 -6.51 -11.13 12.08
CA GLY A 90 -5.17 -11.28 12.63
C GLY A 90 -4.08 -11.58 11.60
N SER A 91 -4.34 -11.44 10.30
CA SER A 91 -3.38 -11.76 9.24
C SER A 91 -2.23 -10.76 9.13
N VAL A 92 -2.49 -9.49 9.51
CA VAL A 92 -1.51 -8.40 9.45
C VAL A 92 -1.53 -7.56 10.73
N ALA A 93 -0.36 -7.37 11.33
CA ALA A 93 -0.15 -6.38 12.39
C ALA A 93 0.69 -5.21 11.89
N TRP A 94 0.23 -3.99 12.14
CA TRP A 94 0.90 -2.75 11.79
C TRP A 94 1.44 -2.04 13.02
N TYR A 95 2.64 -1.49 12.87
CA TYR A 95 3.33 -0.69 13.87
C TYR A 95 3.73 0.64 13.23
N GLY A 96 3.54 1.73 13.97
CA GLY A 96 3.87 3.08 13.51
C GLY A 96 2.77 3.80 12.77
N PRO A 97 3.12 4.75 11.87
CA PRO A 97 4.47 5.16 11.48
C PRO A 97 5.25 5.84 12.63
N ASP A 98 6.56 5.56 12.75
CA ASP A 98 7.44 6.24 13.72
C ASP A 98 8.89 6.24 13.20
N ARG A 99 9.82 6.76 14.00
CA ARG A 99 11.24 6.77 13.71
C ARG A 99 11.79 5.35 13.55
N PRO A 100 12.82 5.15 12.70
CA PRO A 100 13.41 3.84 12.44
C PRO A 100 13.82 3.04 13.68
N GLU A 101 14.28 3.72 14.73
CA GLU A 101 14.79 3.13 15.96
C GLU A 101 13.70 2.41 16.77
N ALA A 102 12.44 2.84 16.65
CA ALA A 102 11.29 2.23 17.34
C ALA A 102 11.06 0.76 16.93
N TYR A 103 11.61 0.34 15.78
CA TYR A 103 11.36 -0.98 15.19
C TYR A 103 12.59 -1.88 15.08
N GLU A 104 13.72 -1.50 15.68
CA GLU A 104 14.93 -2.33 15.63
C GLU A 104 14.71 -3.71 16.24
N GLY A 105 13.92 -3.80 17.32
CA GLY A 105 13.56 -5.05 17.98
C GLY A 105 12.84 -6.01 17.03
N LEU A 106 11.76 -5.54 16.39
CA LEU A 106 11.00 -6.34 15.42
C LEU A 106 11.85 -6.77 14.23
N SER A 107 12.63 -5.84 13.68
CA SER A 107 13.47 -6.09 12.49
C SER A 107 14.60 -7.09 12.75
N ARG A 108 15.02 -7.25 14.01
CA ARG A 108 16.01 -8.26 14.42
C ARG A 108 15.38 -9.62 14.73
N LEU A 109 14.11 -9.64 15.15
CA LEU A 109 13.41 -10.86 15.55
C LEU A 109 12.82 -11.61 14.35
N LEU A 110 12.32 -10.86 13.36
CA LEU A 110 11.59 -11.39 12.22
C LEU A 110 12.41 -11.29 10.95
N ARG A 111 12.05 -12.11 9.96
CA ARG A 111 12.65 -12.06 8.64
C ARG A 111 11.89 -11.07 7.77
N PRO A 112 12.57 -10.40 6.81
CA PRO A 112 11.88 -9.71 5.73
C PRO A 112 10.86 -10.65 5.08
N LEU A 113 9.68 -10.11 4.73
CA LEU A 113 8.69 -10.86 3.98
C LEU A 113 9.33 -11.34 2.67
N SER A 114 9.10 -12.60 2.33
CA SER A 114 9.49 -13.13 1.03
C SER A 114 8.50 -14.18 0.56
N GLY A 115 8.27 -14.24 -0.76
CA GLY A 115 7.27 -15.12 -1.35
C GLY A 115 7.45 -15.36 -2.84
N PRO A 116 6.52 -16.09 -3.48
CA PRO A 116 6.64 -16.42 -4.90
C PRO A 116 6.47 -15.17 -5.78
N THR A 117 7.00 -15.26 -6.99
CA THR A 117 6.70 -14.31 -8.08
C THR A 117 5.44 -14.73 -8.81
N GLY A 118 4.57 -13.75 -9.09
CA GLY A 118 3.35 -13.98 -9.85
C GLY A 118 2.28 -14.62 -9.00
N LEU A 119 1.53 -13.81 -8.25
CA LEU A 119 0.39 -14.28 -7.45
C LEU A 119 -0.82 -14.77 -8.29
N GLY A 120 -0.64 -14.87 -9.61
CA GLY A 120 -1.69 -15.19 -10.57
C GLY A 120 -2.65 -14.03 -10.79
N VAL A 121 -3.51 -14.21 -11.79
CA VAL A 121 -4.70 -13.38 -11.98
C VAL A 121 -5.85 -14.02 -11.20
N VAL A 122 -6.38 -13.28 -10.23
CA VAL A 122 -7.60 -13.67 -9.52
C VAL A 122 -8.78 -13.45 -10.46
N ALA A 123 -9.49 -14.53 -10.80
CA ALA A 123 -10.65 -14.47 -11.69
C ALA A 123 -11.85 -13.78 -11.01
N GLU A 124 -12.00 -14.01 -9.71
CA GLU A 124 -12.98 -13.32 -8.88
C GLU A 124 -12.49 -11.90 -8.56
N ARG A 125 -13.41 -10.94 -8.56
CA ARG A 125 -13.13 -9.56 -8.17
C ARG A 125 -13.64 -9.34 -6.75
N PRO A 126 -12.86 -9.70 -5.71
CA PRO A 126 -13.34 -9.56 -4.35
C PRO A 126 -13.65 -8.09 -4.08
N GLU A 127 -14.82 -7.85 -3.48
CA GLU A 127 -15.19 -6.55 -2.95
C GLU A 127 -14.86 -6.54 -1.46
N VAL A 128 -14.01 -5.59 -1.08
CA VAL A 128 -13.46 -5.46 0.25
C VAL A 128 -14.10 -4.27 0.93
N PRO A 129 -14.92 -4.47 1.98
CA PRO A 129 -15.48 -3.36 2.73
C PRO A 129 -14.38 -2.60 3.47
N LEU A 130 -14.48 -1.28 3.48
CA LEU A 130 -13.61 -0.40 4.25
C LEU A 130 -14.22 -0.21 5.64
N SER A 131 -13.40 0.05 6.66
CA SER A 131 -13.90 0.17 8.04
C SER A 131 -14.68 1.47 8.32
N TRP A 132 -14.83 2.34 7.33
CA TRP A 132 -15.68 3.52 7.38
C TRP A 132 -16.90 3.39 6.44
N SER A 133 -18.00 4.04 6.82
CA SER A 133 -19.26 3.98 6.08
C SER A 133 -19.28 5.00 4.95
N ALA A 134 -19.44 4.54 3.71
CA ALA A 134 -19.75 5.36 2.54
C ALA A 134 -20.46 4.53 1.47
N ASP A 135 -21.18 5.20 0.57
CA ASP A 135 -22.11 4.52 -0.37
C ASP A 135 -21.49 4.14 -1.72
N ARG A 136 -20.25 4.56 -1.99
CA ARG A 136 -19.59 4.34 -3.29
C ARG A 136 -18.52 3.25 -3.17
N SER A 137 -18.23 2.58 -4.28
CA SER A 137 -17.09 1.66 -4.38
C SER A 137 -16.05 2.20 -5.34
N VAL A 138 -14.79 1.77 -5.17
CA VAL A 138 -13.70 2.04 -6.10
C VAL A 138 -13.14 0.74 -6.66
N ASP A 139 -12.68 0.76 -7.91
CA ASP A 139 -11.91 -0.33 -8.50
C ASP A 139 -10.42 -0.12 -8.18
N LEU A 140 -9.78 -1.11 -7.55
CA LEU A 140 -8.34 -1.25 -7.49
C LEU A 140 -7.90 -2.20 -8.60
N VAL A 141 -7.22 -1.67 -9.62
CA VAL A 141 -6.58 -2.49 -10.66
C VAL A 141 -5.10 -2.60 -10.34
N ALA A 142 -4.62 -3.81 -10.05
CA ALA A 142 -3.24 -4.05 -9.62
C ALA A 142 -2.52 -5.06 -10.53
N VAL A 143 -1.25 -4.78 -10.80
CA VAL A 143 -0.36 -5.71 -11.49
C VAL A 143 0.23 -6.68 -10.48
N THR A 144 -0.11 -7.95 -10.60
CA THR A 144 0.41 -9.00 -9.70
C THR A 144 1.10 -10.14 -10.46
N SER A 145 0.91 -10.22 -11.78
CA SER A 145 1.62 -11.22 -12.60
C SER A 145 3.03 -10.72 -12.87
N GLU A 146 4.02 -11.61 -12.74
CA GLU A 146 5.46 -11.31 -12.84
C GLU A 146 6.03 -10.40 -11.74
N VAL A 147 5.23 -9.99 -10.76
CA VAL A 147 5.67 -9.20 -9.61
C VAL A 147 5.86 -10.13 -8.42
N SER A 148 6.96 -9.97 -7.69
CA SER A 148 7.18 -10.74 -6.45
C SER A 148 6.15 -10.37 -5.39
N LEU A 149 5.91 -11.25 -4.41
CA LEU A 149 5.03 -10.92 -3.29
C LEU A 149 5.46 -9.62 -2.59
N GLU A 150 6.76 -9.47 -2.36
CA GLU A 150 7.38 -8.31 -1.71
C GLU A 150 7.10 -7.02 -2.48
N ALA A 151 7.32 -7.03 -3.80
CA ALA A 151 7.03 -5.87 -4.64
C ALA A 151 5.52 -5.59 -4.71
N THR A 152 4.68 -6.64 -4.72
CA THR A 152 3.22 -6.51 -4.70
C THR A 152 2.75 -5.78 -3.44
N VAL A 153 3.14 -6.24 -2.26
CA VAL A 153 2.73 -5.61 -0.99
C VAL A 153 3.23 -4.17 -0.89
N VAL A 154 4.45 -3.90 -1.36
CA VAL A 154 5.01 -2.54 -1.41
C VAL A 154 4.16 -1.63 -2.28
N HIS A 155 3.88 -2.03 -3.52
CA HIS A 155 3.15 -1.20 -4.48
C HIS A 155 1.70 -0.97 -4.07
N ILE A 156 1.03 -2.01 -3.56
CA ILE A 156 -0.36 -1.91 -3.10
C ILE A 156 -0.44 -1.04 -1.85
N ASN A 157 0.42 -1.25 -0.86
CA ASN A 157 0.44 -0.40 0.34
C ASN A 157 0.67 1.06 -0.03
N HIS A 158 1.66 1.37 -0.87
CA HIS A 158 1.89 2.75 -1.30
C HIS A 158 0.66 3.36 -1.97
N LEU A 159 0.01 2.63 -2.87
CA LEU A 159 -1.17 3.11 -3.57
C LEU A 159 -2.34 3.36 -2.61
N VAL A 160 -2.66 2.38 -1.77
CA VAL A 160 -3.81 2.41 -0.88
C VAL A 160 -3.58 3.42 0.25
N ALA A 161 -2.45 3.37 0.95
CA ALA A 161 -2.15 4.26 2.05
C ALA A 161 -2.10 5.73 1.58
N GLU A 162 -1.46 6.04 0.44
CA GLU A 162 -1.48 7.40 -0.10
C GLU A 162 -2.88 7.86 -0.48
N ALA A 163 -3.71 6.98 -1.06
CA ALA A 163 -5.07 7.32 -1.43
C ALA A 163 -5.96 7.59 -0.20
N VAL A 164 -5.75 6.88 0.91
CA VAL A 164 -6.39 7.21 2.19
C VAL A 164 -5.88 8.54 2.73
N LEU A 165 -4.55 8.71 2.84
CA LEU A 165 -3.94 9.88 3.47
C LEU A 165 -4.14 11.19 2.69
N THR A 166 -4.37 11.11 1.38
CA THR A 166 -4.75 12.25 0.53
C THR A 166 -6.26 12.49 0.46
N GLY A 167 -7.05 11.63 1.10
CA GLY A 167 -8.51 11.70 1.14
C GLY A 167 -9.22 11.22 -0.13
N ALA A 168 -8.49 10.64 -1.09
CA ALA A 168 -9.06 10.11 -2.33
C ALA A 168 -10.04 8.93 -2.09
N LEU A 169 -9.89 8.22 -0.98
CA LEU A 169 -10.79 7.12 -0.58
C LEU A 169 -11.86 7.51 0.45
N ASN A 170 -11.94 8.78 0.89
CA ASN A 170 -12.86 9.20 1.95
C ASN A 170 -14.35 9.00 1.61
N SER A 171 -14.69 8.91 0.32
CA SER A 171 -16.07 8.68 -0.14
C SER A 171 -16.31 7.25 -0.65
N ALA A 172 -15.34 6.35 -0.51
CA ALA A 172 -15.48 4.95 -0.86
C ALA A 172 -15.77 4.12 0.39
N GLY A 173 -16.81 3.28 0.37
CA GLY A 173 -17.11 2.30 1.43
C GLY A 173 -16.58 0.89 1.10
N ALA A 174 -16.14 0.66 -0.13
CA ALA A 174 -15.55 -0.61 -0.55
C ALA A 174 -14.52 -0.46 -1.67
N ILE A 175 -13.59 -1.42 -1.76
CA ILE A 175 -12.60 -1.56 -2.84
C ILE A 175 -12.87 -2.88 -3.58
N LYS A 176 -13.14 -2.81 -4.89
CA LYS A 176 -13.25 -3.96 -5.78
C LYS A 176 -11.89 -4.23 -6.40
N ILE A 177 -11.30 -5.39 -6.10
CA ILE A 177 -9.94 -5.71 -6.53
C ILE A 177 -9.98 -6.45 -7.87
N ARG A 178 -9.16 -5.98 -8.81
CA ARG A 178 -8.90 -6.64 -10.09
C ARG A 178 -7.41 -6.75 -10.30
N THR A 179 -6.90 -7.98 -10.33
CA THR A 179 -5.51 -8.22 -10.73
C THR A 179 -5.40 -8.33 -12.25
N VAL A 180 -4.32 -7.81 -12.82
CA VAL A 180 -4.01 -7.91 -14.26
C VAL A 180 -2.54 -8.26 -14.46
N GLU A 181 -2.21 -8.73 -15.66
CA GLU A 181 -0.81 -8.99 -16.04
C GLU A 181 -0.04 -7.70 -16.29
N GLN A 182 -0.69 -6.74 -16.94
CA GLN A 182 -0.14 -5.43 -17.23
C GLN A 182 -1.25 -4.39 -17.34
N ILE A 183 -0.86 -3.12 -17.21
CA ILE A 183 -1.75 -1.98 -17.41
C ILE A 183 -1.23 -1.26 -18.65
N ASP A 184 -1.90 -1.47 -19.78
CA ASP A 184 -1.56 -0.85 -21.06
C ASP A 184 -2.21 0.52 -21.22
N ALA A 185 -3.37 0.73 -20.59
CA ALA A 185 -4.07 2.00 -20.58
C ALA A 185 -4.84 2.13 -19.27
N ILE A 186 -5.12 3.37 -18.89
CA ILE A 186 -6.04 3.70 -17.81
C ILE A 186 -7.34 4.15 -18.47
N GLU A 187 -8.43 3.52 -18.10
CA GLU A 187 -9.77 3.85 -18.60
C GLU A 187 -10.49 4.76 -17.60
N GLY A 188 -10.89 5.94 -18.06
CA GLY A 188 -11.65 6.91 -17.26
C GLY A 188 -10.79 7.76 -16.32
N GLU A 189 -11.46 8.41 -15.38
CA GLU A 189 -10.81 9.26 -14.37
C GLU A 189 -10.22 8.41 -13.24
N CYS A 190 -8.92 8.60 -12.97
CA CYS A 190 -8.22 7.94 -11.88
C CYS A 190 -8.18 8.81 -10.62
N LEU A 191 -8.45 8.17 -9.49
CA LEU A 191 -8.27 8.73 -8.16
C LEU A 191 -6.81 8.74 -7.74
N ALA A 192 -6.09 7.66 -8.04
CA ALA A 192 -4.68 7.50 -7.73
C ALA A 192 -4.04 6.47 -8.64
N PHE A 193 -2.71 6.52 -8.80
CA PHE A 193 -1.93 5.52 -9.53
C PHE A 193 -0.57 5.33 -8.88
N ARG A 194 -0.01 4.14 -9.08
CA ARG A 194 1.33 3.76 -8.63
C ARG A 194 2.22 3.54 -9.84
N VAL A 195 3.10 4.50 -10.11
CA VAL A 195 4.18 4.36 -11.09
C VAL A 195 5.51 4.25 -10.35
N ALA A 196 6.35 3.30 -10.75
CA ALA A 196 7.69 3.11 -10.22
C ALA A 196 8.60 2.46 -11.28
N PRO A 197 9.94 2.47 -11.09
CA PRO A 197 10.85 1.69 -11.92
C PRO A 197 10.47 0.21 -11.93
N ARG A 198 10.65 -0.46 -13.08
CA ARG A 198 10.31 -1.88 -13.24
C ARG A 198 11.15 -2.78 -12.32
N ASP A 199 12.45 -2.48 -12.25
CA ASP A 199 13.44 -3.09 -11.35
C ASP A 199 14.46 -2.02 -10.92
N GLY A 200 15.18 -2.25 -9.82
CA GLY A 200 16.09 -1.25 -9.23
C GLY A 200 17.24 -0.74 -10.12
N ASN A 201 17.50 -1.39 -11.27
CA ASN A 201 18.51 -1.01 -12.25
C ASN A 201 17.92 -0.60 -13.63
N ASP A 202 16.61 -0.70 -13.81
CA ASP A 202 15.93 -0.36 -15.06
C ASP A 202 15.36 1.06 -14.94
N GLU A 203 15.76 1.96 -15.83
CA GLU A 203 15.19 3.30 -15.91
C GLU A 203 13.76 3.31 -16.46
N SER A 204 13.29 2.17 -17.01
CA SER A 204 11.91 2.04 -17.49
C SER A 204 10.91 2.07 -16.33
N LEU A 205 9.90 2.92 -16.48
CA LEU A 205 8.81 3.03 -15.53
C LEU A 205 7.68 2.07 -15.91
N ARG A 206 6.95 1.60 -14.89
CA ARG A 206 5.75 0.79 -15.03
C ARG A 206 4.66 1.30 -14.09
N CYS A 207 3.41 1.24 -14.54
CA CYS A 207 2.25 1.38 -13.65
C CYS A 207 1.96 0.03 -12.99
N PHE A 208 2.07 -0.03 -11.66
CA PHE A 208 1.81 -1.22 -10.86
C PHE A 208 0.37 -1.29 -10.34
N GLY A 209 -0.36 -0.18 -10.39
CA GLY A 209 -1.78 -0.18 -10.09
C GLY A 209 -2.41 1.20 -10.15
N TYR A 210 -3.74 1.24 -10.15
CA TYR A 210 -4.52 2.47 -10.04
C TYR A 210 -5.85 2.25 -9.33
N LEU A 211 -6.41 3.34 -8.84
CA LEU A 211 -7.73 3.44 -8.23
C LEU A 211 -8.62 4.32 -9.10
N ARG A 212 -9.87 3.93 -9.29
CA ARG A 212 -10.92 4.74 -9.94
C ARG A 212 -12.27 4.45 -9.29
N TRP A 213 -13.26 5.31 -9.49
CA TRP A 213 -14.63 4.99 -9.08
C TRP A 213 -15.14 3.77 -9.85
N SER A 214 -15.84 2.86 -9.17
CA SER A 214 -16.58 1.79 -9.83
C SER A 214 -17.78 2.38 -10.58
N GLU A 215 -18.12 1.76 -11.73
CA GLU A 215 -19.34 2.04 -12.49
C GLU A 215 -20.60 1.53 -11.77
#